data_AF-D6Y500-F1
#
_entry.id   AF-D6Y500-F1
#
_cell.length_a   1.000
_cell.length_b   1.000
_cell.length_c   1.000
_cell.angle_alpha   90.00
_cell.angle_beta   90.00
_cell.angle_gamma   90.00
#
_symmetry.space_group_name_H-M   'P 1'
#
loop_
_entity.id
_entity.type
_entity.pdbx_description
1 polymer ?
#
loop_
_entity_poly.entity_id
_entity_poly.type
_entity_poly.pdbx_seq_one_letter_code
_entity_poly.pdbx_strand_id
1 'polypeptide(L)'
;MDITRALLLQSGYKRTTIDEIARKADIGKGTVYLSWDTKDDLIRSLVIHDIIDVCDDVSNWAGTESDAPTLPSLSRRMFTLIFKYPLFRALYTRDRYILGRTCDDPSLNFQSYRITTFTPFRKYLGMLADNRALDGTTGRDSQYFSLDALMWGFIKLHLLSSTEASINDSAANLAELVRRSFGPWRTPAAATLKTISRKTAEIFKAAADEYRAMLGVPFFGTRTATASA
;
A
#
# COMPACT_ATOMS: atom_id res chain seq x y z
N MET A 1 9.43 3.89 -17.28
CA MET A 1 8.43 3.78 -16.19
C MET A 1 7.86 5.13 -15.77
N ASP A 2 8.68 6.16 -15.55
CA ASP A 2 8.19 7.49 -15.13
C ASP A 2 7.22 8.15 -16.12
N ILE A 3 7.52 8.06 -17.42
CA ILE A 3 6.61 8.53 -18.48
C ILE A 3 5.24 7.84 -18.39
N THR A 4 5.23 6.53 -18.18
CA THR A 4 3.99 5.76 -18.02
C THR A 4 3.23 6.21 -16.78
N ARG A 5 3.92 6.36 -15.64
CA ARG A 5 3.32 6.88 -14.39
C ARG A 5 2.67 8.24 -14.63
N ALA A 6 3.39 9.18 -15.26
CA ALA A 6 2.88 10.51 -15.56
C ALA A 6 1.64 10.46 -16.48
N LEU A 7 1.68 9.65 -17.53
CA LEU A 7 0.53 9.46 -18.44
C LEU A 7 -0.69 8.87 -17.74
N LEU A 8 -0.50 7.87 -16.87
CA LEU A 8 -1.59 7.27 -16.09
C LEU A 8 -2.24 8.30 -15.17
N LEU A 9 -1.43 9.08 -14.43
CA LEU A 9 -1.93 10.08 -13.51
C LEU A 9 -2.62 11.25 -14.22
N GLN A 10 -2.18 11.61 -15.43
CA GLN A 10 -2.73 12.72 -16.21
C GLN A 10 -3.98 12.33 -17.01
N SER A 11 -3.95 11.17 -17.65
CA SER A 11 -4.92 10.81 -18.71
C SER A 11 -5.71 9.54 -18.41
N GLY A 12 -5.34 8.82 -17.35
CA GLY A 12 -5.95 7.55 -16.96
C GLY A 12 -5.55 6.36 -17.84
N TYR A 13 -5.96 5.19 -17.38
CA TYR A 13 -5.74 3.89 -18.00
C TYR A 13 -6.20 3.84 -19.47
N LYS A 14 -7.41 4.32 -19.76
CA LYS A 14 -8.03 4.17 -21.09
C LYS A 14 -7.29 4.94 -22.18
N ARG A 15 -6.77 6.14 -21.87
CA ARG A 15 -6.09 7.00 -22.86
C ARG A 15 -4.60 6.72 -22.96
N THR A 16 -4.00 6.08 -21.96
CA THR A 16 -2.60 5.68 -21.98
C THR A 16 -2.41 4.46 -22.90
N THR A 17 -1.64 4.62 -23.97
CA THR A 17 -1.31 3.55 -24.93
C THR A 17 0.20 3.24 -24.94
N ILE A 18 0.57 2.02 -25.34
CA ILE A 18 1.99 1.65 -25.48
C ILE A 18 2.68 2.52 -26.54
N ASP A 19 1.98 2.88 -27.61
CA ASP A 19 2.51 3.76 -28.66
C ASP A 19 2.81 5.16 -28.13
N GLU A 20 1.91 5.74 -27.32
CA GLU A 20 2.14 7.03 -26.70
C GLU A 20 3.29 6.97 -25.67
N ILE A 21 3.37 5.90 -24.88
CA ILE A 21 4.46 5.68 -23.92
C ILE A 21 5.80 5.62 -24.66
N ALA A 22 5.91 4.79 -25.69
CA ALA A 22 7.14 4.60 -26.46
C ALA A 22 7.58 5.92 -27.11
N ARG A 23 6.64 6.64 -27.74
CA ARG A 23 6.91 7.95 -28.35
C ARG A 23 7.37 8.98 -27.33
N LYS A 24 6.74 9.08 -26.16
CA LYS A 24 7.13 10.05 -25.11
C LYS A 24 8.43 9.68 -24.40
N ALA A 25 8.78 8.40 -24.38
CA ALA A 25 10.03 7.90 -23.80
C ALA A 25 11.19 7.85 -24.81
N ASP A 26 10.97 8.29 -26.06
CA ASP A 26 11.96 8.26 -27.16
C ASP A 26 12.54 6.85 -27.41
N ILE A 27 11.68 5.83 -27.38
CA ILE A 27 12.05 4.43 -27.63
C ILE A 27 11.10 3.79 -28.65
N GLY A 28 11.57 2.70 -29.29
CA GLY A 28 10.73 1.87 -30.12
C GLY A 28 9.67 1.11 -29.31
N LYS A 29 8.49 0.91 -29.90
CA LYS A 29 7.40 0.10 -29.29
C LYS A 29 7.88 -1.30 -28.91
N GLY A 30 8.69 -1.92 -29.77
CA GLY A 30 9.28 -3.24 -29.52
C GLY A 30 10.11 -3.29 -28.24
N THR A 31 10.82 -2.21 -27.90
CA THR A 31 11.62 -2.11 -26.67
C THR A 31 10.75 -2.24 -25.42
N VAL A 32 9.53 -1.69 -25.42
CA VAL A 32 8.59 -1.84 -24.30
C VAL A 32 8.16 -3.31 -24.16
N TYR A 33 7.87 -3.98 -25.28
CA TYR A 33 7.46 -5.38 -25.29
C TYR A 33 8.58 -6.37 -24.94
N LEU A 34 9.85 -5.98 -25.00
CA LEU A 34 10.95 -6.80 -24.48
C LEU A 34 10.88 -6.97 -22.95
N SER A 35 10.21 -6.05 -22.25
CA SER A 35 10.12 -6.04 -20.79
C SER A 35 8.71 -6.35 -20.27
N TRP A 36 7.66 -6.05 -21.03
CA TRP A 36 6.27 -6.27 -20.62
C TRP A 36 5.41 -6.75 -21.80
N ASP A 37 4.77 -7.90 -21.65
CA ASP A 37 3.91 -8.47 -22.71
C ASP A 37 2.67 -7.62 -22.97
N THR A 38 2.14 -6.97 -21.93
CA THR A 38 0.94 -6.15 -22.03
C THR A 38 1.08 -4.80 -21.31
N LYS A 39 0.18 -3.87 -21.63
CA LYS A 39 0.02 -2.62 -20.86
C LYS A 39 -0.32 -2.91 -19.39
N ASP A 40 -1.10 -3.96 -19.13
CA ASP A 40 -1.52 -4.32 -17.78
C ASP A 40 -0.32 -4.79 -16.95
N ASP A 41 0.64 -5.51 -17.54
CA ASP A 41 1.89 -5.94 -16.88
C ASP A 41 2.81 -4.76 -16.54
N LEU A 42 2.91 -3.79 -17.46
CA LEU A 42 3.66 -2.55 -17.21
C LEU A 42 3.03 -1.73 -16.07
N ILE A 43 1.70 -1.57 -16.07
CA ILE A 43 1.00 -0.82 -15.01
C ILE A 43 1.11 -1.55 -13.68
N ARG A 44 0.93 -2.87 -13.67
CA ARG A 44 1.13 -3.71 -12.50
C ARG A 44 2.55 -3.55 -11.93
N SER A 45 3.57 -3.57 -12.77
CA SER A 45 4.96 -3.37 -12.33
C SER A 45 5.15 -2.02 -11.62
N LEU A 46 4.53 -0.95 -12.15
CA LEU A 46 4.54 0.36 -11.48
C LEU A 46 3.85 0.36 -10.12
N VAL A 47 2.72 -0.35 -10.00
CA VAL A 47 2.02 -0.51 -8.71
C VAL A 47 2.88 -1.29 -7.72
N ILE A 48 3.56 -2.35 -8.17
CA ILE A 48 4.48 -3.13 -7.33
C ILE A 48 5.64 -2.25 -6.85
N HIS A 49 6.21 -1.38 -7.70
CA HIS A 49 7.22 -0.41 -7.27
C HIS A 49 6.70 0.51 -6.16
N ASP A 50 5.49 1.07 -6.30
CA ASP A 50 4.89 1.89 -5.23
C ASP A 50 4.68 1.09 -3.93
N ILE A 51 4.30 -0.19 -4.01
CA ILE A 51 4.16 -1.05 -2.82
C ILE A 51 5.53 -1.31 -2.18
N ILE A 52 6.57 -1.56 -2.97
CA ILE A 52 7.95 -1.73 -2.47
C ILE A 52 8.38 -0.46 -1.73
N ASP A 53 8.19 0.72 -2.34
CA ASP A 53 8.58 1.99 -1.75
C ASP A 53 7.82 2.28 -0.44
N VAL A 54 6.52 1.97 -0.37
CA VAL A 54 5.73 2.04 0.88
C VAL A 54 6.31 1.13 1.95
N CYS A 55 6.66 -0.11 1.59
CA CYS A 55 7.24 -1.07 2.52
C CYS A 55 8.63 -0.64 3.02
N ASP A 56 9.50 -0.18 2.12
CA ASP A 56 10.83 0.33 2.48
C ASP A 56 10.72 1.56 3.38
N ASP A 57 9.81 2.50 3.09
CA ASP A 57 9.56 3.69 3.92
C ASP A 57 9.14 3.33 5.36
N VAL A 58 8.27 2.33 5.51
CA VAL A 58 7.86 1.85 6.84
C VAL A 58 8.99 1.10 7.53
N SER A 59 9.71 0.24 6.79
CA SER A 59 10.81 -0.55 7.35
C SER A 59 11.94 0.34 7.87
N ASN A 60 12.38 1.29 7.04
CA ASN A 60 13.43 2.24 7.39
C ASN A 60 13.02 3.10 8.59
N TRP A 61 11.79 3.63 8.58
CA TRP A 61 11.30 4.42 9.70
C TRP A 61 11.25 3.63 11.01
N ALA A 62 10.70 2.40 10.98
CA ALA A 62 10.63 1.55 12.16
C ALA A 62 12.02 1.17 12.71
N GLY A 63 13.05 1.17 11.85
CA GLY A 63 14.44 0.91 12.24
C GLY A 63 15.19 2.10 12.87
N THR A 64 14.65 3.33 12.81
CA THR A 64 15.33 4.53 13.33
C THR A 64 15.29 4.71 14.84
N GLU A 65 14.57 3.85 15.58
CA GLU A 65 14.36 3.86 17.05
C GLU A 65 13.84 5.19 17.66
N SER A 66 13.61 6.25 16.88
CA SER A 66 13.19 7.57 17.39
C SER A 66 11.71 7.68 17.75
N ASP A 67 10.86 6.92 17.06
CA ASP A 67 9.44 6.75 17.39
C ASP A 67 9.06 5.28 17.18
N ALA A 68 8.42 4.67 18.18
CA ALA A 68 8.01 3.29 18.06
C ALA A 68 6.81 3.18 17.10
N PRO A 69 6.74 2.14 16.26
CA PRO A 69 5.61 1.94 15.36
C PRO A 69 4.39 1.41 16.11
N THR A 70 3.84 2.22 17.01
CA THR A 70 2.54 2.00 17.63
C THR A 70 1.44 2.10 16.57
N LEU A 71 0.25 1.54 16.84
CA LEU A 71 -0.85 1.61 15.87
C LEU A 71 -1.17 3.06 15.46
N PRO A 72 -1.28 4.04 16.37
CA PRO A 72 -1.42 5.45 16.01
C PRO A 72 -0.31 5.99 15.09
N SER A 73 0.97 5.74 15.44
CA SER A 73 2.11 6.23 14.68
C SER A 73 2.17 5.61 13.28
N LEU A 74 1.92 4.30 13.16
CA LEU A 74 1.89 3.65 11.85
C LEU A 74 0.66 4.06 11.05
N SER A 75 -0.52 4.21 11.64
CA SER A 75 -1.71 4.72 10.94
C SER A 75 -1.48 6.13 10.38
N ARG A 76 -0.85 7.02 11.16
CA ARG A 76 -0.41 8.36 10.70
C ARG A 76 0.48 8.24 9.47
N ARG A 77 1.51 7.39 9.56
CA ARG A 77 2.47 7.19 8.47
C ARG A 77 1.79 6.61 7.24
N MET A 78 1.00 5.55 7.38
CA MET A 78 0.26 4.94 6.27
C MET A 78 -0.65 5.95 5.57
N PHE A 79 -1.33 6.82 6.32
CA PHE A 79 -2.10 7.90 5.72
C PHE A 79 -1.22 8.81 4.84
N THR A 80 -0.08 9.28 5.34
CA THR A 80 0.83 10.12 4.54
C THR A 80 1.41 9.40 3.32
N LEU A 81 1.74 8.11 3.44
CA LEU A 81 2.29 7.30 2.34
C LEU A 81 1.27 7.10 1.22
N ILE A 82 -0.01 6.99 1.54
CA ILE A 82 -1.09 6.94 0.55
C ILE A 82 -1.11 8.21 -0.31
N PHE A 83 -0.73 9.39 0.20
CA PHE A 83 -0.65 10.59 -0.63
C PHE A 83 0.70 10.75 -1.33
N LYS A 84 1.78 10.22 -0.74
CA LYS A 84 3.13 10.18 -1.33
C LYS A 84 3.20 9.28 -2.57
N TYR A 85 2.53 8.12 -2.54
CA TYR A 85 2.59 7.09 -3.59
C TYR A 85 1.23 6.96 -4.31
N PRO A 86 1.01 7.69 -5.43
CA PRO A 86 -0.31 7.82 -6.02
C PRO A 86 -0.83 6.56 -6.72
N LEU A 87 0.02 5.61 -7.13
CA LEU A 87 -0.46 4.34 -7.67
C LEU A 87 -0.83 3.36 -6.55
N PHE A 88 -0.11 3.40 -5.43
CA PHE A 88 -0.57 2.74 -4.19
C PHE A 88 -1.92 3.30 -3.72
N ARG A 89 -2.08 4.63 -3.77
CA ARG A 89 -3.39 5.28 -3.50
C ARG A 89 -4.48 4.75 -4.40
N ALA A 90 -4.22 4.73 -5.71
CA ALA A 90 -5.18 4.27 -6.70
C ALA A 90 -5.58 2.81 -6.46
N LEU A 91 -4.63 1.95 -6.06
CA LEU A 91 -4.91 0.58 -5.66
C LEU A 91 -5.81 0.53 -4.41
N TYR A 92 -5.45 1.29 -3.38
CA TYR A 92 -6.22 1.37 -2.14
C TYR A 92 -7.62 1.91 -2.36
N THR A 93 -7.80 2.94 -3.19
CA THR A 93 -9.10 3.56 -3.47
C THR A 93 -9.87 2.89 -4.62
N ARG A 94 -9.40 1.75 -5.13
CA ARG A 94 -9.94 1.06 -6.31
C ARG A 94 -10.16 2.00 -7.51
N ASP A 95 -9.23 2.91 -7.76
CA ASP A 95 -9.33 3.89 -8.83
C ASP A 95 -9.09 3.23 -10.20
N ARG A 96 -10.18 2.74 -10.79
CA ARG A 96 -10.21 2.13 -12.12
C ARG A 96 -9.94 3.14 -13.24
N TYR A 97 -10.11 4.43 -12.99
CA TYR A 97 -9.75 5.43 -13.98
C TYR A 97 -8.22 5.44 -14.18
N ILE A 98 -7.45 5.35 -13.10
CA ILE A 98 -5.98 5.32 -13.14
C ILE A 98 -5.44 3.92 -13.49
N LEU A 99 -5.90 2.87 -12.83
CA LEU A 99 -5.28 1.53 -12.92
C LEU A 99 -6.04 0.54 -13.82
N GLY A 100 -7.25 0.87 -14.28
CA GLY A 100 -8.05 -0.02 -15.10
C GLY A 100 -8.37 -1.36 -14.40
N ARG A 101 -7.96 -2.46 -15.02
CA ARG A 101 -8.17 -3.83 -14.50
C ARG A 101 -7.14 -4.26 -13.47
N THR A 102 -5.99 -3.59 -13.39
CA THR A 102 -4.94 -3.89 -12.38
C THR A 102 -5.45 -3.74 -10.94
N CYS A 103 -6.51 -2.95 -10.70
CA CYS A 103 -7.19 -2.88 -9.40
C CYS A 103 -7.70 -4.23 -8.87
N ASP A 104 -8.00 -5.19 -9.76
CA ASP A 104 -8.53 -6.49 -9.37
C ASP A 104 -7.51 -7.62 -9.51
N ASP A 105 -6.23 -7.28 -9.72
CA ASP A 105 -5.17 -8.28 -9.87
C ASP A 105 -4.98 -9.03 -8.53
N PRO A 106 -5.35 -10.32 -8.45
CA PRO A 106 -5.35 -11.05 -7.19
C PRO A 106 -3.94 -11.23 -6.62
N SER A 107 -2.92 -11.21 -7.46
CA SER A 107 -1.54 -11.44 -7.04
C SER A 107 -0.90 -10.23 -6.36
N LEU A 108 -1.53 -9.04 -6.42
CA LEU A 108 -1.14 -7.91 -5.59
C LEU A 108 -1.49 -8.15 -4.11
N ASN A 109 -2.31 -9.18 -3.80
CA ASN A 109 -2.72 -9.57 -2.45
C ASN A 109 -3.27 -8.41 -1.62
N PHE A 110 -4.08 -7.56 -2.25
CA PHE A 110 -4.59 -6.33 -1.67
C PHE A 110 -6.09 -6.20 -1.97
N GLN A 111 -6.92 -6.10 -0.92
CA GLN A 111 -8.33 -5.73 -1.11
C GLN A 111 -8.47 -4.22 -0.96
N SER A 112 -8.99 -3.55 -1.98
CA SER A 112 -9.23 -2.11 -1.93
C SER A 112 -10.08 -1.71 -0.72
N TYR A 113 -9.85 -0.49 -0.23
CA TYR A 113 -10.46 0.12 0.95
C TYR A 113 -10.11 -0.54 2.29
N ARG A 114 -9.43 -1.69 2.26
CA ARG A 114 -9.13 -2.48 3.45
C ARG A 114 -7.63 -2.62 3.67
N ILE A 115 -7.04 -1.63 4.32
CA ILE A 115 -5.60 -1.65 4.61
C ILE A 115 -5.24 -2.83 5.52
N THR A 116 -6.19 -3.32 6.33
CA THR A 116 -6.00 -4.52 7.18
C THR A 116 -5.85 -5.81 6.39
N THR A 117 -6.17 -5.81 5.09
CA THR A 117 -5.95 -6.96 4.20
C THR A 117 -4.59 -6.93 3.53
N PHE A 118 -3.91 -5.77 3.54
CA PHE A 118 -2.53 -5.65 3.08
C PHE A 118 -1.63 -6.50 3.98
N THR A 119 -1.06 -7.56 3.41
CA THR A 119 -0.36 -8.61 4.18
C THR A 119 0.67 -8.10 5.20
N PRO A 120 1.60 -7.19 4.90
CA PRO A 120 2.52 -6.67 5.92
C PRO A 120 1.81 -5.92 7.05
N PHE A 121 0.80 -5.11 6.74
CA PHE A 121 0.02 -4.40 7.77
C PHE A 121 -0.78 -5.38 8.65
N ARG A 122 -1.33 -6.45 8.06
CA ARG A 122 -1.99 -7.53 8.80
C ARG A 122 -1.04 -8.29 9.72
N LYS A 123 0.15 -8.66 9.24
CA LYS A 123 1.22 -9.29 10.04
C LYS A 123 1.63 -8.37 11.21
N TYR A 124 1.73 -7.07 10.96
CA TYR A 124 1.99 -6.06 11.97
C TYR A 124 0.89 -6.00 13.06
N LEU A 125 -0.39 -5.99 12.68
CA LEU A 125 -1.50 -5.98 13.64
C LEU A 125 -1.51 -7.25 14.50
N GLY A 126 -1.23 -8.41 13.90
CA GLY A 126 -1.04 -9.67 14.65
C GLY A 126 0.12 -9.57 15.65
N MET A 127 1.25 -9.02 15.21
CA MET A 127 2.42 -8.80 16.07
C MET A 127 2.10 -7.85 17.24
N LEU A 128 1.34 -6.77 17.02
CA LEU A 128 0.93 -5.91 18.14
C LEU A 128 0.03 -6.65 19.13
N ALA A 129 -0.91 -7.46 18.65
CA ALA A 129 -1.79 -8.27 19.51
C ALA A 129 -0.98 -9.25 20.37
N ASP A 130 -0.02 -9.96 19.77
CA ASP A 130 0.85 -10.92 20.47
C ASP A 130 1.70 -10.26 21.57
N ASN A 131 2.03 -8.98 21.40
CA ASN A 131 2.77 -8.18 22.39
C ASN A 131 1.85 -7.39 23.34
N ARG A 132 0.53 -7.66 23.34
CA ARG A 132 -0.49 -6.95 24.16
C ARG A 132 -0.48 -5.43 23.96
N ALA A 133 -0.16 -5.00 22.75
CA ALA A 133 -0.09 -3.59 22.34
C ALA A 133 -1.35 -3.11 21.59
N LEU A 134 -2.39 -3.95 21.53
CA LEU A 134 -3.75 -3.60 21.11
C LEU A 134 -4.71 -3.84 22.28
N ASP A 135 -5.78 -3.05 22.37
CA ASP A 135 -6.88 -3.32 23.30
C ASP A 135 -7.48 -4.71 22.99
N GLY A 136 -7.67 -5.56 24.00
CA GLY A 136 -8.22 -6.90 23.86
C GLY A 136 -9.73 -7.00 24.11
N THR A 137 -10.39 -5.88 24.45
CA THR A 137 -11.80 -5.86 24.87
C THR A 137 -12.80 -6.05 23.71
N THR A 138 -12.37 -5.80 22.47
CA THR A 138 -13.15 -6.00 21.25
C THR A 138 -12.58 -7.16 20.43
N GLY A 139 -13.45 -7.94 19.79
CA GLY A 139 -13.02 -9.04 18.91
C GLY A 139 -12.17 -8.53 17.75
N ARG A 140 -11.12 -9.28 17.37
CA ARG A 140 -10.14 -8.89 16.33
C ARG A 140 -10.78 -8.40 15.03
N ASP A 141 -11.81 -9.09 14.55
CA ASP A 141 -12.46 -8.74 13.27
C ASP A 141 -13.21 -7.40 13.35
N SER A 142 -13.82 -7.09 14.49
CA SER A 142 -14.51 -5.82 14.70
C SER A 142 -13.52 -4.65 14.73
N GLN A 143 -12.33 -4.84 15.33
CA GLN A 143 -11.29 -3.81 15.37
C GLN A 143 -10.72 -3.51 14.00
N TYR A 144 -10.50 -4.54 13.18
CA TYR A 144 -9.95 -4.36 11.84
C TYR A 144 -10.92 -3.60 10.93
N PHE A 145 -12.21 -3.93 11.00
CA PHE A 145 -13.23 -3.20 10.27
C PHE A 145 -13.30 -1.73 10.71
N SER A 146 -13.28 -1.44 12.01
CA SER A 146 -13.31 -0.06 12.51
C SER A 146 -12.07 0.73 12.08
N LEU A 147 -10.90 0.11 12.07
CA LEU A 147 -9.67 0.75 11.57
C LEU A 147 -9.74 1.03 10.07
N ASP A 148 -10.21 0.07 9.27
CA ASP A 148 -10.43 0.25 7.83
C ASP A 148 -11.41 1.39 7.56
N ALA A 149 -12.54 1.43 8.30
CA ALA A 149 -13.56 2.46 8.16
C ALA A 149 -13.03 3.86 8.49
N LEU A 150 -12.24 3.99 9.57
CA LEU A 150 -11.60 5.26 9.93
C LEU A 150 -10.60 5.70 8.87
N MET A 151 -9.69 4.82 8.46
CA MET A 151 -8.72 5.17 7.42
C MET A 151 -9.40 5.56 6.11
N TRP A 152 -10.40 4.80 5.68
CA TRP A 152 -11.15 5.09 4.47
C TRP A 152 -11.87 6.44 4.53
N GLY A 153 -12.55 6.73 5.65
CA GLY A 153 -13.25 8.00 5.85
C GLY A 153 -12.31 9.21 5.77
N PHE A 154 -11.17 9.16 6.45
CA PHE A 154 -10.17 10.23 6.43
C PHE A 154 -9.60 10.43 5.02
N ILE A 155 -9.23 9.34 4.33
CA ILE A 155 -8.64 9.41 2.98
C ILE A 155 -9.68 9.95 1.98
N LYS A 156 -10.93 9.49 2.07
CA LYS A 156 -12.00 9.91 1.17
C LYS A 156 -12.33 11.38 1.34
N LEU A 157 -12.47 11.86 2.58
CA LEU A 157 -12.74 13.27 2.88
C LEU A 157 -11.60 14.18 2.42
N HIS A 158 -10.36 13.76 2.65
CA HIS A 158 -9.20 14.53 2.21
C HIS A 158 -9.10 14.60 0.66
N LEU A 159 -9.42 13.52 -0.04
CA LEU A 159 -9.47 13.49 -1.51
C LEU A 159 -10.58 14.36 -2.12
N LEU A 160 -11.70 14.54 -1.41
CA LEU A 160 -12.81 15.38 -1.88
C LEU A 160 -12.53 16.88 -1.73
N SER A 161 -11.35 17.27 -1.23
CA SER A 161 -10.91 18.67 -1.09
C SER A 161 -11.80 19.54 -0.19
N SER A 162 -12.71 18.94 0.58
CA SER A 162 -13.62 19.65 1.48
C SER A 162 -13.00 19.94 2.85
N THR A 163 -11.68 19.79 2.99
CA THR A 163 -10.97 20.01 4.26
C THR A 163 -9.96 21.14 4.09
N GLU A 164 -10.06 22.18 4.91
CA GLU A 164 -9.00 23.20 5.04
C GLU A 164 -7.70 22.63 5.62
N ALA A 165 -7.79 21.44 6.25
CA ALA A 165 -6.68 20.74 6.89
C ALA A 165 -5.66 20.21 5.88
N SER A 166 -4.37 20.38 6.19
CA SER A 166 -3.30 19.76 5.40
C SER A 166 -3.31 18.22 5.52
N ILE A 167 -2.56 17.53 4.65
CA ILE A 167 -2.33 16.08 4.76
C ILE A 167 -1.78 15.74 6.16
N ASN A 168 -0.86 16.56 6.67
CA ASN A 168 -0.22 16.33 7.97
C ASN A 168 -1.20 16.50 9.14
N ASP A 169 -2.09 17.49 9.07
CA ASP A 169 -3.13 17.71 10.08
C ASP A 169 -4.14 16.57 10.08
N SER A 170 -4.57 16.14 8.88
CA SER A 170 -5.47 15.00 8.71
C SER A 170 -4.84 13.71 9.25
N ALA A 171 -3.55 13.49 8.98
CA ALA A 171 -2.80 12.35 9.50
C ALA A 171 -2.70 12.38 11.04
N ALA A 172 -2.44 13.56 11.63
CA ALA A 172 -2.38 13.73 13.08
C ALA A 172 -3.74 13.48 13.74
N ASN A 173 -4.82 13.99 13.17
CA ASN A 173 -6.18 13.77 13.64
C ASN A 173 -6.58 12.27 13.57
N LEU A 174 -6.22 11.58 12.48
CA LEU A 174 -6.42 10.13 12.37
C LEU A 174 -5.66 9.39 13.48
N ALA A 175 -4.39 9.72 13.68
CA ALA A 175 -3.55 9.09 14.69
C ALA A 175 -4.14 9.24 16.09
N GLU A 176 -4.61 10.44 16.43
CA GLU A 176 -5.23 10.72 17.71
C GLU A 176 -6.54 9.96 17.92
N LEU A 177 -7.37 9.85 16.88
CA LEU A 177 -8.60 9.07 16.94
C LEU A 177 -8.31 7.57 17.07
N VAL A 178 -7.31 7.06 16.33
CA VAL A 178 -6.84 5.67 16.47
C VAL A 178 -6.31 5.42 17.88
N ARG A 179 -5.56 6.36 18.46
CA ARG A 179 -5.05 6.25 19.83
C ARG A 179 -6.18 6.15 20.85
N ARG A 180 -7.23 6.97 20.70
CA ARG A 180 -8.40 6.97 21.61
C ARG A 180 -9.27 5.72 21.45
N SER A 181 -9.35 5.16 20.25
CA SER A 181 -10.28 4.06 19.94
C SER A 181 -9.66 2.66 20.05
N PHE A 182 -8.34 2.51 19.89
CA PHE A 182 -7.67 1.19 19.82
C PHE A 182 -6.41 1.07 20.68
N GLY A 183 -5.96 2.18 21.29
CA GLY A 183 -4.74 2.18 22.09
C GLY A 183 -4.90 1.35 23.36
N PRO A 184 -3.81 0.74 23.87
CA PRO A 184 -3.86 0.20 25.22
C PRO A 184 -4.03 1.35 26.22
N TRP A 185 -4.83 1.14 27.26
CA TRP A 185 -5.00 2.07 28.37
C TRP A 185 -3.72 2.28 29.20
N ARG A 186 -2.64 1.53 28.91
CA ARG A 186 -1.30 1.68 29.47
C ARG A 186 -0.24 1.72 28.38
N THR A 187 0.66 2.70 28.47
CA THR A 187 1.85 2.80 27.62
C THR A 187 2.68 1.50 27.71
N PRO A 188 3.02 0.85 26.57
CA PRO A 188 3.88 -0.33 26.59
C PRO A 188 5.26 -0.03 27.20
N ALA A 189 5.86 -1.03 27.84
CA ALA A 189 7.22 -0.89 28.38
C ALA A 189 8.23 -0.64 27.25
N ALA A 190 9.35 0.04 27.57
CA ALA A 190 10.39 0.37 26.59
C ALA A 190 10.94 -0.86 25.84
N ALA A 191 11.11 -2.00 26.54
CA ALA A 191 11.53 -3.25 25.93
C ALA A 191 10.52 -3.79 24.89
N THR A 192 9.22 -3.62 25.15
CA THR A 192 8.15 -3.97 24.21
C THR A 192 8.19 -3.05 22.99
N LEU A 193 8.38 -1.74 23.18
CA LEU A 193 8.50 -0.78 22.09
C LEU A 193 9.71 -1.08 21.19
N LYS A 194 10.86 -1.47 21.76
CA LYS A 194 12.03 -1.91 20.99
C LYS A 194 11.74 -3.17 20.18
N THR A 195 11.04 -4.13 20.78
CA THR A 195 10.60 -5.37 20.10
C THR A 195 9.65 -5.08 18.95
N ILE A 196 8.66 -4.20 19.17
CA ILE A 196 7.71 -3.74 18.16
C ILE A 196 8.43 -3.05 16.99
N SER A 197 9.41 -2.19 17.28
CA SER A 197 10.19 -1.46 16.28
C SER A 197 10.95 -2.42 15.36
N ARG A 198 11.76 -3.32 15.96
CA ARG A 198 12.51 -4.33 15.22
C ARG A 198 11.59 -5.23 14.38
N LYS A 199 10.54 -5.81 14.97
CA LYS A 199 9.63 -6.71 14.25
C LYS A 199 8.87 -6.00 13.13
N THR A 200 8.50 -4.74 13.31
CA THR A 200 7.86 -3.96 12.24
C THR A 200 8.83 -3.76 11.07
N ALA A 201 10.08 -3.37 11.35
CA ALA A 201 11.10 -3.22 10.31
C ALA A 201 11.29 -4.52 9.52
N GLU A 202 11.39 -5.66 10.21
CA GLU A 202 11.51 -7.00 9.60
C GLU A 202 10.31 -7.38 8.74
N ILE A 203 9.08 -7.17 9.23
CA ILE A 203 7.84 -7.50 8.50
C ILE A 203 7.77 -6.76 7.17
N PHE A 204 8.02 -5.44 7.19
CA PHE A 204 7.90 -4.61 5.99
C PHE A 204 9.10 -4.81 5.05
N LYS A 205 10.30 -5.08 5.58
CA LYS A 205 11.44 -5.47 4.76
C LYS A 205 11.18 -6.78 4.00
N ALA A 206 10.68 -7.80 4.70
CA ALA A 206 10.36 -9.08 4.08
C ALA A 206 9.29 -8.92 2.98
N ALA A 207 8.27 -8.09 3.21
CA ALA A 207 7.28 -7.79 2.19
C ALA A 207 7.87 -7.07 0.97
N ALA A 208 8.74 -6.08 1.16
CA ALA A 208 9.44 -5.43 0.05
C ALA A 208 10.25 -6.44 -0.78
N ASP A 209 10.95 -7.36 -0.12
CA ASP A 209 11.73 -8.42 -0.77
C ASP A 209 10.83 -9.41 -1.54
N GLU A 210 9.66 -9.79 -0.99
CA GLU A 210 8.63 -10.60 -1.67
C GLU A 210 8.11 -9.91 -2.94
N TYR A 211 7.79 -8.61 -2.87
CA TYR A 211 7.31 -7.84 -4.03
C TYR A 211 8.42 -7.61 -5.08
N ARG A 212 9.68 -7.42 -4.67
CA ARG A 212 10.83 -7.37 -5.60
C ARG A 212 10.99 -8.68 -6.36
N ALA A 213 10.82 -9.82 -5.69
CA ALA A 213 10.86 -11.13 -6.35
C ALA A 213 9.77 -11.26 -7.43
N MET A 214 8.59 -10.66 -7.23
CA MET A 214 7.52 -10.64 -8.26
C MET A 214 7.91 -9.87 -9.53
N LEU A 215 8.83 -8.90 -9.45
CA LEU A 215 9.33 -8.18 -10.63
C LEU A 215 10.36 -8.98 -11.43
N GLY A 216 11.03 -9.95 -10.80
CA GLY A 216 12.11 -10.74 -11.40
C GLY A 216 11.67 -12.05 -12.09
N VAL A 217 10.39 -12.41 -12.01
CA VAL A 217 9.84 -13.60 -12.68
C VAL A 217 9.35 -13.19 -14.08
N PRO A 218 9.88 -13.78 -15.18
CA PRO A 218 9.31 -13.57 -16.51
C PRO A 218 7.84 -13.99 -16.51
N PHE A 219 6.95 -13.09 -16.91
CA PHE A 219 5.50 -13.36 -16.93
C PHE A 219 5.15 -14.26 -18.11
N PHE A 220 5.45 -15.56 -18.01
CA PHE A 220 4.82 -16.53 -18.89
C PHE A 220 3.35 -16.65 -18.48
N GLY A 221 2.49 -15.89 -19.16
CA GLY A 221 1.05 -16.01 -19.01
C GLY A 221 0.66 -17.48 -19.03
N THR A 222 -0.11 -17.91 -18.04
CA THR A 222 -0.74 -19.23 -18.02
C THR A 222 -1.61 -19.36 -19.26
N ARG A 223 -1.03 -19.87 -20.36
CA ARG A 223 -1.78 -20.57 -21.40
C ARG A 223 -2.38 -21.78 -20.70
N THR A 224 -3.59 -21.63 -20.20
CA THR A 224 -4.49 -22.75 -19.99
C THR A 224 -4.56 -23.48 -21.33
N ALA A 225 -3.84 -24.58 -21.43
CA ALA A 225 -4.09 -25.58 -22.44
C ALA A 225 -5.51 -26.10 -22.16
N THR A 226 -6.48 -25.59 -22.91
CA THR A 226 -7.73 -26.29 -23.14
C THR A 226 -7.37 -27.62 -23.80
N ALA A 227 -7.24 -28.66 -22.98
CA ALA A 227 -7.31 -30.03 -23.47
C ALA A 227 -8.78 -30.29 -23.83
N SER A 228 -9.05 -30.42 -25.13
CA SER A 228 -10.27 -31.05 -25.60
C SER A 228 -10.21 -32.54 -25.25
N ALA A 229 -11.27 -33.03 -24.59
CA ALA A 229 -11.78 -34.39 -24.72
C ALA A 229 -13.28 -34.34 -24.43
#